data_AF-A0A3D3H6N2-F1
#
_entry.id   AF-A0A3D3H6N2-F1
#
_cell.length_a   1.000
_cell.length_b   1.000
_cell.length_c   1.000
_cell.angle_alpha   90.00
_cell.angle_beta   90.00
_cell.angle_gamma   90.00
#
_symmetry.space_group_name_H-M   'P 1'
#
loop_
_entity.id
_entity.type
_entity.pdbx_description
1 polymer ?
#
loop_
_entity_poly.entity_id
_entity_poly.type
_entity_poly.pdbx_seq_one_letter_code
_entity_poly.pdbx_strand_id
1 'polypeptide(L)'
;ARELFGDESEDYQAAIDRHYAEGAPDDWQQRFISQYATMHPWEDFAETWAHYLHISDSIQTAEEFGLLRPAPTASFRERVTKTWMPLSTALNMMNRSMGYDDLYPFVLSTPVLDKLDFVAGLAADAAAGSVKDSSAGDVEPESGA
;
A
#
# COMPACT_ATOMS: atom_id res chain seq x y z
N ALA A 1 5.96 10.24 -8.57
CA ALA A 1 6.52 10.01 -7.21
C ALA A 1 6.56 11.31 -6.40
N ARG A 2 7.40 12.31 -6.76
CA ARG A 2 7.49 13.57 -5.99
C ARG A 2 6.18 14.35 -5.82
N GLU A 3 5.31 14.35 -6.84
CA GLU A 3 3.96 14.95 -6.73
C GLU A 3 3.08 14.28 -5.67
N LEU A 4 3.32 13.00 -5.37
CA LEU A 4 2.53 12.22 -4.41
C LEU A 4 3.15 12.21 -3.01
N PHE A 5 4.48 12.08 -2.91
CA PHE A 5 5.19 11.82 -1.65
C PHE A 5 6.02 13.02 -1.15
N GLY A 6 6.25 14.05 -1.97
CA GLY A 6 7.12 15.17 -1.64
C GLY A 6 8.56 14.98 -2.16
N ASP A 7 9.45 15.88 -1.74
CA ASP A 7 10.85 15.92 -2.18
C ASP A 7 11.73 15.06 -1.27
N GLU A 8 12.12 13.88 -1.77
CA GLU A 8 12.92 12.92 -1.02
C GLU A 8 14.39 13.34 -0.79
N SER A 9 14.80 14.51 -1.31
CA SER A 9 16.14 15.07 -1.07
C SER A 9 16.26 15.88 0.23
N GLU A 10 15.17 16.03 0.98
CA GLU A 10 15.20 16.58 2.34
C GLU A 10 16.22 15.83 3.21
N ASP A 11 16.86 16.55 4.15
CA ASP A 11 17.79 15.93 5.09
C ASP A 11 17.03 15.01 6.04
N TYR A 12 17.29 13.72 5.90
CA TYR A 12 16.60 12.68 6.64
C TYR A 12 16.79 12.81 8.16
N GLN A 13 17.98 13.18 8.63
CA GLN A 13 18.24 13.32 10.06
C GLN A 13 17.54 14.56 10.63
N ALA A 14 17.58 15.67 9.91
CA ALA A 14 16.84 16.88 10.30
C ALA A 14 15.32 16.62 10.32
N ALA A 15 14.81 15.80 9.40
CA ALA A 15 13.40 15.41 9.35
C ALA A 15 12.98 14.57 10.58
N ILE A 16 13.83 13.64 11.02
CA ILE A 16 13.65 12.88 12.27
C ILE A 16 13.58 13.83 13.47
N ASP A 17 14.57 14.72 13.59
CA ASP A 17 14.68 15.62 14.74
C ASP A 17 13.45 16.53 14.83
N ARG A 18 12.99 17.08 13.69
CA ARG A 18 11.75 17.85 13.58
C ARG A 18 10.54 17.02 14.00
N HIS A 19 10.40 15.81 13.50
CA HIS A 19 9.23 14.96 13.78
C HIS A 19 9.10 14.63 15.28
N TYR A 20 10.21 14.35 15.97
CA TYR A 20 10.16 14.10 17.41
C TYR A 20 10.00 15.37 18.26
N ALA A 21 10.45 16.53 17.75
CA ALA A 21 10.28 17.80 18.44
C ALA A 21 8.85 18.37 18.31
N GLU A 22 8.26 18.26 17.12
CA GLU A 22 7.00 18.93 16.77
C GLU A 22 5.81 17.96 16.65
N GLY A 23 6.07 16.66 16.45
CA GLY A 23 5.04 15.67 16.16
C GLY A 23 4.52 15.74 14.72
N ALA A 24 3.49 14.94 14.43
CA ALA A 24 2.77 15.01 13.16
C ALA A 24 1.79 16.21 13.15
N PRO A 25 1.55 16.86 12.01
CA PRO A 25 0.53 17.90 11.88
C PRO A 25 -0.87 17.39 12.28
N ASP A 26 -1.70 18.23 12.89
CA ASP A 26 -3.05 17.82 13.38
C ASP A 26 -3.95 17.21 12.29
N ASP A 27 -3.77 17.61 11.03
CA ASP A 27 -4.54 17.16 9.87
C ASP A 27 -3.88 16.01 9.10
N TRP A 28 -2.88 15.33 9.67
CA TRP A 28 -2.08 14.32 8.97
C TRP A 28 -2.92 13.22 8.32
N GLN A 29 -4.04 12.76 8.94
CA GLN A 29 -4.90 11.71 8.40
C GLN A 29 -5.51 12.08 7.04
N GLN A 30 -5.56 13.37 6.70
CA GLN A 30 -6.07 13.82 5.40
C GLN A 30 -5.13 13.45 4.24
N ARG A 31 -3.85 13.15 4.53
CA ARG A 31 -2.81 12.97 3.52
C ARG A 31 -1.92 11.74 3.73
N PHE A 32 -1.81 11.23 4.95
CA PHE A 32 -0.86 10.18 5.32
C PHE A 32 -1.55 9.01 6.04
N ILE A 33 -0.99 7.80 5.89
CA ILE A 33 -1.51 6.57 6.51
C ILE A 33 -1.21 6.52 8.01
N SER A 34 -0.06 7.06 8.42
CA SER A 34 0.39 7.11 9.80
C SER A 34 1.03 8.46 10.12
N GLN A 35 1.19 8.76 11.41
CA GLN A 35 1.96 9.92 11.84
C GLN A 35 3.42 9.82 11.37
N TYR A 36 4.00 8.62 11.40
CA TYR A 36 5.39 8.41 10.99
C TYR A 36 5.60 8.66 9.50
N ALA A 37 4.60 8.37 8.65
CA ALA A 37 4.61 8.75 7.23
C ALA A 37 4.75 10.28 7.01
N THR A 38 4.42 11.12 8.00
CA THR A 38 4.65 12.58 7.89
C THR A 38 6.10 12.99 8.07
N MET A 39 6.96 12.10 8.57
CA MET A 39 8.33 12.40 8.96
C MET A 39 9.17 12.80 7.74
N HIS A 40 9.18 11.95 6.70
CA HIS A 40 9.99 12.13 5.50
C HIS A 40 9.32 11.47 4.28
N PRO A 41 9.49 12.00 3.05
CA PRO A 41 8.92 11.40 1.83
C PRO A 41 9.23 9.90 1.62
N TRP A 42 10.42 9.46 2.01
CA TRP A 42 10.77 8.03 1.99
C TRP A 42 9.94 7.18 2.96
N GLU A 43 9.60 7.71 4.13
CA GLU A 43 8.74 7.00 5.08
C GLU A 43 7.29 6.97 4.61
N ASP A 44 6.79 8.05 4.02
CA ASP A 44 5.46 8.05 3.38
C ASP A 44 5.35 6.99 2.30
N PHE A 45 6.38 6.86 1.46
CA PHE A 45 6.46 5.80 0.46
C PHE A 45 6.54 4.40 1.09
N ALA A 46 7.42 4.20 2.07
CA ALA A 46 7.60 2.90 2.73
C ALA A 46 6.34 2.44 3.47
N GLU A 47 5.71 3.33 4.24
CA GLU A 47 4.45 3.08 4.95
C GLU A 47 3.32 2.78 3.97
N THR A 48 3.24 3.52 2.84
CA THR A 48 2.27 3.23 1.77
C THR A 48 2.50 1.85 1.17
N TRP A 49 3.76 1.47 0.91
CA TRP A 49 4.10 0.15 0.38
C TRP A 49 3.74 -0.97 1.35
N ALA A 50 4.11 -0.82 2.62
CA ALA A 50 3.73 -1.77 3.66
C ALA A 50 2.21 -1.93 3.75
N HIS A 51 1.47 -0.82 3.65
CA HIS A 51 0.01 -0.84 3.67
C HIS A 51 -0.60 -1.48 2.42
N TYR A 52 -0.02 -1.25 1.25
CA TYR A 52 -0.41 -1.93 0.02
C TYR A 52 -0.31 -3.46 0.16
N LEU A 53 0.79 -3.96 0.72
CA LEU A 53 0.99 -5.39 0.98
C LEU A 53 -0.01 -5.90 2.00
N HIS A 54 -0.16 -5.21 3.13
CA HIS A 54 -1.11 -5.55 4.19
C HIS A 54 -2.53 -5.72 3.65
N ILE A 55 -3.00 -4.76 2.84
CA ILE A 55 -4.33 -4.79 2.24
C ILE A 55 -4.44 -5.95 1.25
N SER A 56 -3.45 -6.11 0.37
CA SER A 56 -3.45 -7.17 -0.65
C SER A 56 -3.54 -8.56 -0.03
N ASP A 57 -2.70 -8.84 0.96
CA ASP A 57 -2.64 -10.11 1.68
C ASP A 57 -3.92 -10.38 2.47
N SER A 58 -4.47 -9.33 3.10
CA SER A 58 -5.71 -9.46 3.88
C SER A 58 -6.91 -9.78 2.99
N ILE A 59 -7.03 -9.13 1.83
CA ILE A 59 -8.07 -9.45 0.86
C ILE A 59 -7.88 -10.86 0.32
N GLN A 60 -6.65 -11.24 -0.07
CA GLN A 60 -6.36 -12.59 -0.56
C GLN A 60 -6.71 -13.66 0.47
N THR A 61 -6.38 -13.43 1.74
CA THR A 61 -6.75 -14.32 2.84
C THR A 61 -8.28 -14.44 2.95
N ALA A 62 -8.99 -13.31 2.92
CA ALA A 62 -10.45 -13.33 2.98
C ALA A 62 -11.09 -14.03 1.76
N GLU A 63 -10.50 -13.92 0.58
CA GLU A 63 -10.91 -14.67 -0.62
C GLU A 63 -10.69 -16.18 -0.45
N GLU A 64 -9.51 -16.60 0.03
CA GLU A 64 -9.14 -18.01 0.25
C GLU A 64 -10.09 -18.70 1.25
N PHE A 65 -10.46 -18.00 2.32
CA PHE A 65 -11.40 -18.52 3.32
C PHE A 65 -12.88 -18.28 2.97
N GLY A 66 -13.19 -17.78 1.77
CA GLY A 66 -14.55 -17.60 1.28
C GLY A 66 -15.36 -16.48 1.96
N LEU A 67 -14.69 -15.57 2.68
CA LEU A 67 -15.30 -14.36 3.26
C LEU A 67 -15.57 -13.30 2.19
N LEU A 68 -14.77 -13.30 1.12
CA LEU A 68 -14.94 -12.48 -0.06
C LEU A 68 -14.99 -13.36 -1.30
N ARG A 69 -15.73 -12.91 -2.31
CA ARG A 69 -15.61 -13.46 -3.66
C ARG A 69 -14.57 -12.65 -4.42
N PRO A 70 -13.65 -13.29 -5.17
CA PRO A 70 -12.74 -12.57 -6.05
C PRO A 70 -13.51 -11.66 -6.99
N ALA A 71 -13.13 -10.38 -7.01
CA ALA A 71 -13.66 -9.42 -7.96
C ALA A 71 -12.82 -9.46 -9.25
N PRO A 72 -13.44 -9.34 -10.44
CA PRO A 72 -12.69 -9.21 -11.68
C PRO A 72 -11.81 -7.95 -11.66
N THR A 73 -10.72 -7.98 -12.43
CA THR A 73 -9.63 -7.00 -12.53
C THR A 73 -10.09 -5.54 -12.41
N ALA A 74 -10.04 -5.03 -11.19
CA ALA A 74 -10.29 -3.64 -10.85
C ALA A 74 -8.96 -2.93 -10.54
N SER A 75 -8.91 -1.60 -10.68
CA SER A 75 -7.78 -0.81 -10.16
C SER A 75 -7.56 -1.12 -8.68
N PHE A 76 -6.34 -0.93 -8.17
CA PHE A 76 -6.09 -1.17 -6.75
C PHE A 76 -6.95 -0.24 -5.89
N ARG A 77 -7.09 1.03 -6.30
CA ARG A 77 -8.03 1.98 -5.69
C ARG A 77 -9.45 1.44 -5.58
N GLU A 78 -9.98 0.86 -6.65
CA GLU A 78 -11.33 0.28 -6.63
C GLU A 78 -11.39 -0.94 -5.71
N ARG A 79 -10.37 -1.81 -5.73
CA ARG A 79 -10.26 -2.94 -4.80
C ARG A 79 -10.23 -2.47 -3.34
N VAL A 80 -9.50 -1.40 -3.03
CA VAL A 80 -9.49 -0.82 -1.68
C VAL A 80 -10.87 -0.26 -1.30
N THR A 81 -11.46 0.58 -2.16
CA THR A 81 -12.71 1.28 -1.82
C THR A 81 -13.95 0.40 -1.83
N LYS A 82 -14.01 -0.61 -2.70
CA LYS A 82 -15.18 -1.50 -2.86
C LYS A 82 -15.06 -2.80 -2.08
N THR A 83 -13.86 -3.23 -1.74
CA THR A 83 -13.64 -4.53 -1.08
C THR A 83 -13.00 -4.35 0.30
N TRP A 84 -11.84 -3.70 0.38
CA TRP A 84 -11.12 -3.59 1.66
C TRP A 84 -11.86 -2.75 2.69
N MET A 85 -12.28 -1.52 2.34
CA MET A 85 -12.91 -0.61 3.30
C MET A 85 -14.20 -1.17 3.92
N PRO A 86 -15.11 -1.80 3.15
CA PRO A 86 -16.25 -2.50 3.75
C PRO A 86 -15.84 -3.66 4.66
N LEU A 87 -14.86 -4.47 4.24
CA LEU A 87 -14.36 -5.59 5.03
C LEU A 87 -13.74 -5.12 6.36
N SER A 88 -12.82 -4.14 6.32
CA SER A 88 -12.16 -3.62 7.51
C SER A 88 -13.14 -2.94 8.47
N THR A 89 -14.17 -2.26 7.95
CA THR A 89 -15.27 -1.73 8.76
C THR A 89 -16.02 -2.86 9.48
N ALA A 90 -16.35 -3.95 8.78
CA ALA A 90 -17.02 -5.10 9.39
C ALA A 90 -16.15 -5.76 10.47
N LEU A 91 -14.85 -5.92 10.20
CA LEU A 91 -13.88 -6.45 11.17
C LEU A 91 -13.80 -5.58 12.44
N ASN A 92 -13.72 -4.26 12.28
CA ASN A 92 -13.74 -3.32 13.41
C ASN A 92 -15.02 -3.46 14.24
N MET A 93 -16.20 -3.51 13.58
CA MET A 93 -17.47 -3.68 14.28
C MET A 93 -17.57 -5.02 15.02
N MET A 94 -17.04 -6.09 14.44
CA MET A 94 -16.94 -7.40 15.11
C MET A 94 -16.04 -7.32 16.34
N ASN A 95 -14.87 -6.67 16.22
CA ASN A 95 -13.94 -6.55 17.34
C ASN A 95 -14.54 -5.75 18.51
N ARG A 96 -15.21 -4.63 18.21
CA ARG A 96 -15.97 -3.85 19.21
C ARG A 96 -17.08 -4.66 19.87
N SER A 97 -17.78 -5.50 19.11
CA SER A 97 -18.85 -6.36 19.67
C SER A 97 -18.31 -7.41 20.64
N MET A 98 -17.04 -7.78 20.52
CA MET A 98 -16.33 -8.66 21.44
C MET A 98 -15.63 -7.90 22.59
N GLY A 99 -15.75 -6.57 22.64
CA GLY A 99 -15.15 -5.73 23.68
C GLY A 99 -13.69 -5.34 23.44
N TYR A 100 -13.20 -5.46 22.19
CA TYR A 100 -11.86 -5.02 21.79
C TYR A 100 -11.90 -3.73 20.95
N ASP A 101 -10.76 -3.05 20.86
CA ASP A 101 -10.58 -1.86 20.01
C ASP A 101 -10.63 -2.20 18.51
N ASP A 102 -10.57 -1.20 17.64
CA ASP A 102 -10.54 -1.44 16.19
C ASP A 102 -9.28 -2.23 15.78
N LEU A 103 -9.49 -3.26 14.95
CA LEU A 103 -8.40 -4.05 14.38
C LEU A 103 -7.64 -3.25 13.31
N TYR A 104 -8.35 -2.39 12.59
CA TYR A 104 -7.83 -1.55 11.52
C TYR A 104 -8.29 -0.10 11.71
N PRO A 105 -7.63 0.69 12.57
CA PRO A 105 -8.00 2.07 12.90
C PRO A 105 -7.45 3.11 11.90
N PHE A 106 -7.18 2.72 10.65
CA PHE A 106 -6.57 3.61 9.65
C PHE A 106 -7.61 4.36 8.81
N VAL A 107 -7.28 5.60 8.44
CA VAL A 107 -8.10 6.44 7.54
C VAL A 107 -7.46 6.45 6.15
N LEU A 108 -8.17 5.91 5.16
CA LEU A 108 -7.73 5.89 3.76
C LEU A 108 -8.33 7.07 3.00
N SER A 109 -7.72 8.25 3.18
CA SER A 109 -8.10 9.48 2.48
C SER A 109 -7.85 9.41 0.97
N THR A 110 -8.40 10.36 0.20
CA THR A 110 -8.19 10.39 -1.26
C THR A 110 -6.71 10.42 -1.64
N PRO A 111 -5.84 11.27 -1.04
CA PRO A 111 -4.41 11.25 -1.34
C PRO A 111 -3.74 9.91 -1.00
N VAL A 112 -4.14 9.26 0.10
CA VAL A 112 -3.63 7.94 0.47
C VAL A 112 -4.02 6.89 -0.57
N LEU A 113 -5.27 6.94 -1.06
CA LEU A 113 -5.71 6.04 -2.13
C LEU A 113 -4.94 6.28 -3.43
N ASP A 114 -4.59 7.51 -3.77
CA ASP A 114 -3.77 7.84 -4.95
C ASP A 114 -2.35 7.24 -4.81
N LYS A 115 -1.74 7.37 -3.62
CA LYS A 115 -0.44 6.77 -3.30
C LYS A 115 -0.46 5.24 -3.37
N LEU A 116 -1.51 4.62 -2.83
CA LEU A 116 -1.69 3.16 -2.87
C LEU A 116 -1.83 2.64 -4.31
N ASP A 117 -2.60 3.33 -5.15
CA ASP A 117 -2.77 2.95 -6.55
C ASP A 117 -1.47 3.12 -7.35
N PHE A 118 -0.69 4.17 -7.06
CA PHE A 118 0.65 4.36 -7.61
C PHE A 118 1.60 3.20 -7.25
N VAL A 119 1.65 2.82 -5.98
CA VAL A 119 2.47 1.68 -5.51
C VAL A 119 2.04 0.37 -6.18
N ALA A 120 0.73 0.13 -6.30
CA ALA A 120 0.23 -1.05 -6.98
C ALA A 120 0.67 -1.11 -8.45
N GLY A 121 0.68 0.04 -9.14
CA GLY A 121 1.22 0.16 -10.49
C GLY A 121 2.70 -0.24 -10.58
N LEU A 122 3.54 0.25 -9.66
CA LEU A 122 4.97 -0.12 -9.60
C LEU A 122 5.16 -1.63 -9.38
N ALA A 123 4.37 -2.23 -8.49
CA ALA A 123 4.43 -3.68 -8.23
C ALA A 123 4.03 -4.51 -9.46
N ALA A 124 2.98 -4.08 -10.18
CA ALA A 124 2.54 -4.73 -11.41
C ALA A 124 3.59 -4.63 -12.53
N ASP A 125 4.20 -3.46 -12.70
CA ASP A 125 5.26 -3.24 -13.69
C ASP A 125 6.49 -4.10 -13.40
N ALA A 126 6.89 -4.20 -12.13
CA ALA A 126 7.98 -5.06 -11.71
C ALA A 126 7.69 -6.54 -12.02
N ALA A 127 6.47 -7.02 -11.72
CA ALA A 127 6.05 -8.38 -12.03
C ALA A 127 6.04 -8.66 -13.55
N ALA A 128 5.58 -7.70 -14.37
CA ALA A 128 5.58 -7.82 -15.82
C ALA A 128 6.99 -7.83 -16.42
N GLY A 129 7.92 -7.08 -15.84
CA GLY A 129 9.35 -7.08 -16.20
C GLY A 129 10.00 -8.44 -15.93
N SER A 130 9.75 -9.05 -14.77
CA SER A 130 10.27 -10.38 -14.43
C SER A 130 9.78 -11.48 -15.37
N VAL A 131 8.55 -11.39 -15.87
CA VAL A 131 8.00 -12.35 -16.85
C VAL A 131 8.70 -12.23 -18.21
N LYS A 132 9.06 -11.01 -18.64
CA LYS A 132 9.76 -10.79 -19.92
C LYS A 132 11.20 -11.32 -19.90
N ASP A 133 11.95 -11.07 -18.83
CA ASP A 133 13.32 -11.60 -18.69
C ASP A 133 13.34 -13.13 -18.63
N SER A 134 12.32 -13.76 -18.04
CA SER A 134 12.18 -15.22 -18.01
C SER A 134 11.92 -15.83 -19.40
N SER A 135 11.39 -15.06 -20.35
CA SER A 135 11.05 -15.52 -21.71
C SER A 135 12.15 -15.32 -22.76
N ALA A 136 13.21 -14.56 -22.44
CA ALA A 136 14.32 -14.27 -23.35
C ALA A 136 15.51 -15.24 -23.22
N GLY A 137 15.43 -16.24 -22.32
CA GLY A 137 16.51 -17.17 -22.03
C GLY A 137 16.65 -18.38 -22.96
N ASP A 138 15.67 -18.66 -23.83
CA ASP A 138 15.68 -19.82 -24.74
C ASP A 138 16.00 -19.39 -26.18
N VAL A 139 17.27 -19.10 -26.46
CA VAL A 139 17.79 -19.11 -27.84
C VAL A 139 19.01 -20.03 -27.87
N GLU A 140 18.79 -21.29 -28.27
CA GLU A 140 19.85 -22.17 -28.74
C GLU A 140 20.41 -21.66 -30.07
N PRO A 141 21.75 -21.70 -30.22
CA PRO A 141 22.35 -22.14 -31.48
C PRO A 141 23.61 -23.00 -31.19
N GLU A 142 24.06 -23.99 -31.95
CA GLU A 142 23.61 -24.65 -33.16
C GLU A 142 24.07 -26.11 -33.08
N SER A 143 23.37 -26.98 -33.79
CA SER A 143 23.93 -28.22 -34.30
C SER A 143 25.01 -27.91 -35.34
N GLY A 144 26.26 -28.27 -35.05
CA GLY A 144 27.40 -28.18 -35.97
C GLY A 144 28.13 -29.50 -36.05
N ALA A 145 28.17 -30.05 -37.27
CA ALA A 145 28.68 -31.36 -37.71
C ALA A 145 30.09 -31.75 -37.24
#